data_AF-A0AAU2MTG9-F1
#
_entry.id   AF-A0AAU2MTG9-F1
#
_cell.length_a   1.000
_cell.length_b   1.000
_cell.length_c   1.000
_cell.angle_alpha   90.00
_cell.angle_beta   90.00
_cell.angle_gamma   90.00
#
_symmetry.space_group_name_H-M   'P 1'
#
loop_
_entity.id
_entity.type
_entity.pdbx_description
1 polymer ?
#
loop_
_entity_poly.entity_id
_entity_poly.type
_entity_poly.pdbx_seq_one_letter_code
_entity_poly.pdbx_strand_id
1 'polypeptide(L)'
;MSWIRRRPRATEPHAGRLPDLDFLALVRDALEEVAPGCTAGAGLKGNSLESPHGWAVAVGPAGHGDERHYDLIAFPDVSIQPDVPCFVDCVVVVTTPRDAAGLWARSAGACLLGLLYEHEELAEHCGPDEGRGVPGWRSITSGVLAYGLSDTENLRLQNALLEADVLREIADTFTADLESPWFNGVRVFYGGAPGAVEAEVRVNGERHEAASAALAALGLPEPAVFTVARSFTLVLPVGSGQEAHGHGADGCGCDCGGTLDPEHPGFAHALPHLIGELSPAEQAERVTVDTGAMIVARGVGNFLKVRLPIRLDDGRTVVHLAWVRLAAEVIQDYTRRVHDGTLEGHRFEGLFGNAIEPWGEELLQAPVLLGGQREEADGSIRPSEVLDSEHPLLARILHESWPAAFVLGDRDPRRPSRS
;
A
#
# COMPACT_ATOMS: atom_id res chain seq x y z
N MET A 1 -1.24 -10.23 -5.83
CA MET A 1 -1.23 -9.05 -6.74
C MET A 1 -2.02 -9.31 -8.05
N SER A 2 -3.33 -9.54 -7.98
CA SER A 2 -4.21 -9.75 -9.17
C SER A 2 -4.81 -8.43 -9.72
N TRP A 3 -4.55 -7.30 -9.05
CA TRP A 3 -5.37 -6.10 -9.21
C TRP A 3 -4.81 -5.14 -10.29
N ILE A 4 -3.57 -5.35 -10.74
CA ILE A 4 -2.98 -4.67 -11.91
C ILE A 4 -3.27 -5.49 -13.17
N ARG A 5 -4.56 -5.67 -13.52
CA ARG A 5 -4.91 -6.09 -14.88
C ARG A 5 -4.70 -4.89 -15.80
N ARG A 6 -3.88 -5.05 -16.85
CA ARG A 6 -3.85 -4.09 -17.97
C ARG A 6 -5.27 -3.89 -18.49
N ARG A 7 -5.81 -2.67 -18.35
CA ARG A 7 -7.05 -2.27 -19.03
C ARG A 7 -6.89 -2.51 -20.54
N PRO A 8 -7.93 -3.02 -21.24
CA PRO A 8 -8.05 -2.79 -22.67
C PRO A 8 -8.00 -1.29 -22.91
N ARG A 9 -7.15 -0.85 -23.83
CA ARG A 9 -6.98 0.57 -24.16
C ARG A 9 -8.34 1.13 -24.60
N ALA A 10 -9.01 1.86 -23.71
CA ALA A 10 -10.22 2.59 -24.07
C ALA A 10 -9.85 3.68 -25.09
N THR A 11 -10.67 3.78 -26.13
CA THR A 11 -10.63 4.79 -27.18
C THR A 11 -10.76 6.19 -26.55
N GLU A 12 -9.69 6.98 -26.70
CA GLU A 12 -9.52 8.40 -26.40
C GLU A 12 -9.99 8.93 -25.02
N PRO A 13 -9.11 9.55 -24.21
CA PRO A 13 -9.54 10.22 -22.99
C PRO A 13 -10.52 11.36 -23.29
N HIS A 14 -11.65 11.37 -22.59
CA HIS A 14 -12.66 12.42 -22.67
C HIS A 14 -12.09 13.78 -22.23
N ALA A 15 -12.64 14.87 -22.79
CA ALA A 15 -12.15 16.23 -22.60
C ALA A 15 -12.13 16.63 -21.10
N GLY A 16 -10.96 16.55 -20.46
CA GLY A 16 -10.73 17.01 -19.08
C GLY A 16 -10.06 16.00 -18.15
N ARG A 17 -10.09 14.69 -18.45
CA ARG A 17 -9.35 13.67 -17.69
C ARG A 17 -8.05 13.34 -18.42
N LEU A 18 -6.94 13.40 -17.70
CA LEU A 18 -5.63 12.97 -18.18
C LEU A 18 -5.52 11.44 -18.15
N PRO A 19 -4.62 10.87 -18.97
CA PRO A 19 -4.11 9.53 -18.76
C PRO A 19 -3.59 9.35 -17.32
N ASP A 20 -3.76 8.15 -16.75
CA ASP A 20 -3.44 7.89 -15.34
C ASP A 20 -1.99 8.23 -14.98
N LEU A 21 -1.03 7.92 -15.85
CA LEU A 21 0.39 8.27 -15.64
C LEU A 21 0.65 9.78 -15.68
N ASP A 22 -0.04 10.51 -16.56
CA ASP A 22 0.09 11.96 -16.65
C ASP A 22 -0.51 12.63 -15.41
N PHE A 23 -1.59 12.09 -14.88
CA PHE A 23 -2.16 12.54 -13.61
C PHE A 23 -1.23 12.20 -12.43
N LEU A 24 -0.65 10.99 -12.39
CA LEU A 24 0.32 10.61 -11.35
C LEU A 24 1.60 11.45 -11.39
N ALA A 25 2.01 11.95 -12.56
CA ALA A 25 3.08 12.94 -12.64
C ALA A 25 2.72 14.23 -11.89
N LEU A 26 1.47 14.70 -12.01
CA LEU A 26 0.98 15.85 -11.25
C LEU A 26 0.86 15.54 -9.76
N VAL A 27 0.48 14.32 -9.38
CA VAL A 27 0.46 13.87 -7.97
C VAL A 27 1.87 13.89 -7.39
N ARG A 28 2.87 13.38 -8.12
CA ARG A 28 4.28 13.44 -7.72
C ARG A 28 4.72 14.89 -7.49
N ASP A 29 4.49 15.76 -8.48
CA ASP A 29 4.89 17.17 -8.38
C ASP A 29 4.17 17.87 -7.20
N ALA A 30 2.91 17.55 -6.95
CA ALA A 30 2.14 18.10 -5.82
C ALA A 30 2.61 17.58 -4.46
N LEU A 31 3.01 16.31 -4.34
CA LEU A 31 3.62 15.76 -3.12
C LEU A 31 4.96 16.44 -2.85
N GLU A 32 5.77 16.68 -3.88
CA GLU A 32 7.05 17.40 -3.77
C GLU A 32 6.85 18.86 -3.31
N GLU A 33 5.77 19.53 -3.76
CA GLU A 33 5.39 20.86 -3.28
C GLU A 33 4.96 20.85 -1.80
N VAL A 34 4.29 19.79 -1.34
CA VAL A 34 3.86 19.64 0.06
C VAL A 34 5.03 19.30 0.99
N ALA A 35 5.89 18.38 0.57
CA ALA A 35 7.07 17.95 1.32
C ALA A 35 8.27 17.80 0.38
N PRO A 36 9.11 18.85 0.25
CA PRO A 36 10.27 18.82 -0.62
C PRO A 36 11.21 17.64 -0.32
N GLY A 37 11.63 16.94 -1.36
CA GLY A 37 12.48 15.75 -1.30
C GLY A 37 11.72 14.43 -1.11
N CYS A 38 10.43 14.44 -0.77
CA CYS A 38 9.70 13.20 -0.51
C CYS A 38 9.56 12.32 -1.75
N THR A 39 9.61 12.90 -2.96
CA THR A 39 9.52 12.17 -4.23
C THR A 39 10.87 11.92 -4.91
N ALA A 40 11.98 12.17 -4.21
CA ALA A 40 13.32 11.97 -4.74
C ALA A 40 13.52 10.51 -5.22
N GLY A 41 13.81 10.36 -6.51
CA GLY A 41 14.01 9.04 -7.13
C GLY A 41 12.72 8.26 -7.41
N ALA A 42 11.53 8.81 -7.11
CA ALA A 42 10.26 8.16 -7.40
C ALA A 42 10.04 8.06 -8.93
N GLY A 43 9.60 6.89 -9.37
CA GLY A 43 9.39 6.55 -10.78
C GLY A 43 7.92 6.30 -11.11
N LEU A 44 7.53 6.61 -12.34
CA LEU A 44 6.21 6.22 -12.88
C LEU A 44 6.35 4.87 -13.58
N LYS A 45 5.63 3.85 -13.11
CA LYS A 45 5.64 2.49 -13.66
C LYS A 45 4.23 1.96 -13.76
N GLY A 46 3.83 1.45 -14.92
CA GLY A 46 2.48 0.87 -15.11
C GLY A 46 1.36 1.90 -14.88
N ASN A 47 0.68 1.81 -13.74
CA ASN A 47 -0.36 2.74 -13.27
C ASN A 47 -0.07 3.26 -11.85
N SER A 48 1.20 3.27 -11.44
CA SER A 48 1.69 3.68 -10.14
C SER A 48 2.84 4.69 -10.23
N LEU A 49 2.89 5.56 -9.23
CA LEU A 49 4.05 6.30 -8.77
C LEU A 49 4.69 5.46 -7.66
N GLU A 50 5.91 5.00 -7.87
CA GLU A 50 6.64 4.13 -6.94
C GLU A 50 7.84 4.87 -6.37
N SER A 51 7.96 4.90 -5.05
CA SER A 51 9.09 5.49 -4.35
C SER A 51 10.17 4.45 -4.07
N PRO A 52 11.46 4.81 -4.18
CA PRO A 52 12.54 3.95 -3.71
C PRO A 52 12.49 3.71 -2.19
N HIS A 53 11.71 4.51 -1.46
CA HIS A 53 11.51 4.37 -0.01
C HIS A 53 10.36 3.42 0.37
N GLY A 54 9.87 2.60 -0.57
CA GLY A 54 8.92 1.53 -0.26
C GLY A 54 7.45 1.93 -0.20
N TRP A 55 7.10 3.18 -0.50
CA TRP A 55 5.69 3.59 -0.67
C TRP A 55 5.31 3.71 -2.15
N ALA A 56 4.02 3.63 -2.46
CA ALA A 56 3.49 3.86 -3.80
C ALA A 56 2.13 4.56 -3.80
N VAL A 57 1.78 5.19 -4.91
CA VAL A 57 0.44 5.73 -5.18
C VAL A 57 -0.01 5.26 -6.55
N ALA A 58 -1.18 4.67 -6.66
CA ALA A 58 -1.72 4.19 -7.94
C ALA A 58 -3.08 4.82 -8.23
N VAL A 59 -3.42 4.91 -9.53
CA VAL A 59 -4.80 5.17 -9.94
C VAL A 59 -5.54 3.84 -10.02
N GLY A 60 -6.56 3.70 -9.17
CA GLY A 60 -7.45 2.56 -9.12
C GLY A 60 -8.47 2.55 -10.28
N PRO A 61 -9.20 1.43 -10.47
CA PRO A 61 -10.37 1.43 -11.34
C PRO A 61 -11.38 2.46 -10.82
N ALA A 62 -12.14 3.09 -11.74
CA ALA A 62 -13.20 4.01 -11.36
C ALA A 62 -14.24 3.25 -10.51
N GLY A 63 -14.23 3.51 -9.20
CA GLY A 63 -15.11 2.86 -8.24
C GLY A 63 -16.41 3.63 -8.04
N HIS A 64 -16.39 4.94 -8.32
CA HIS A 64 -17.53 5.83 -8.24
C HIS A 64 -17.25 7.15 -9.00
N GLY A 65 -18.28 7.99 -9.12
CA GLY A 65 -18.16 9.31 -9.73
C GLY A 65 -18.29 9.32 -11.25
N ASP A 66 -18.14 10.51 -11.83
CA ASP A 66 -18.16 10.73 -13.28
C ASP A 66 -16.78 10.48 -13.91
N GLU A 67 -16.69 10.69 -15.22
CA GLU A 67 -15.45 10.48 -15.99
C GLU A 67 -14.34 11.50 -15.68
N ARG A 68 -14.51 12.43 -14.72
CA ARG A 68 -13.47 13.35 -14.26
C ARG A 68 -12.88 12.94 -12.91
N HIS A 69 -13.28 11.77 -12.42
CA HIS A 69 -12.89 11.21 -11.15
C HIS A 69 -11.57 10.42 -11.24
N TYR A 70 -10.72 10.56 -10.22
CA TYR A 70 -9.57 9.70 -9.98
C TYR A 70 -9.68 9.08 -8.60
N ASP A 71 -9.83 7.76 -8.56
CA ASP A 71 -9.63 6.97 -7.36
C ASP A 71 -8.13 6.71 -7.20
N LEU A 72 -7.54 7.25 -6.13
CA LEU A 72 -6.14 7.11 -5.79
C LEU A 72 -6.01 6.13 -4.62
N ILE A 73 -5.12 5.15 -4.80
CA ILE A 73 -4.80 4.14 -3.79
C ILE A 73 -3.39 4.43 -3.32
N ALA A 74 -3.23 4.72 -2.04
CA ALA A 74 -1.93 4.93 -1.41
C ALA A 74 -1.50 3.66 -0.68
N PHE A 75 -0.24 3.29 -0.88
CA PHE A 75 0.43 2.14 -0.26
C PHE A 75 1.61 2.68 0.56
N PRO A 76 1.48 2.84 1.89
CA PRO A 76 2.57 3.32 2.73
C PRO A 76 3.77 2.38 2.77
N ASP A 77 3.55 1.06 2.61
CA ASP A 77 4.62 0.07 2.57
C ASP A 77 4.28 -1.09 1.62
N VAL A 78 4.90 -1.10 0.45
CA VAL A 78 4.73 -2.13 -0.59
C VAL A 78 5.51 -3.43 -0.28
N SER A 79 6.38 -3.42 0.72
CA SER A 79 7.15 -4.59 1.15
C SER A 79 6.31 -5.59 1.94
N ILE A 80 5.24 -5.12 2.57
CA ILE A 80 4.30 -5.93 3.34
C ILE A 80 3.42 -6.72 2.39
N GLN A 81 3.64 -8.04 2.36
CA GLN A 81 2.98 -8.94 1.43
C GLN A 81 2.48 -10.17 2.20
N PRO A 82 1.31 -10.74 1.86
CA PRO A 82 0.48 -10.41 0.69
C PRO A 82 -0.45 -9.20 0.90
N ASP A 83 -0.68 -8.79 2.16
CA ASP A 83 -1.70 -7.82 2.53
C ASP A 83 -1.10 -6.41 2.63
N VAL A 84 -0.74 -5.85 1.48
CA VAL A 84 -0.16 -4.50 1.40
C VAL A 84 -1.16 -3.52 2.03
N PRO A 85 -0.80 -2.85 3.13
CA PRO A 85 -1.69 -1.89 3.74
C PRO A 85 -1.91 -0.75 2.75
N CYS A 86 -3.17 -0.43 2.49
CA CYS A 86 -3.51 0.64 1.57
C CYS A 86 -4.76 1.38 2.03
N PHE A 87 -4.88 2.63 1.61
CA PHE A 87 -6.10 3.39 1.78
C PHE A 87 -6.48 4.03 0.45
N VAL A 88 -7.79 4.22 0.28
CA VAL A 88 -8.36 4.78 -0.93
C VAL A 88 -8.92 6.16 -0.62
N ASP A 89 -8.61 7.10 -1.48
CA ASP A 89 -9.29 8.39 -1.57
C ASP A 89 -9.56 8.71 -3.04
N CYS A 90 -10.38 9.71 -3.30
CA CYS A 90 -10.59 10.17 -4.65
C CYS A 90 -10.64 11.68 -4.76
N VAL A 91 -10.42 12.16 -5.98
CA VAL A 91 -10.55 13.56 -6.35
C VAL A 91 -11.24 13.70 -7.71
N VAL A 92 -11.98 14.79 -7.86
CA VAL A 92 -12.66 15.16 -9.11
C VAL A 92 -11.98 16.38 -9.72
N VAL A 93 -11.79 16.36 -11.03
CA VAL A 93 -11.37 17.55 -11.77
C VAL A 93 -12.52 18.55 -11.86
N VAL A 94 -12.53 19.52 -10.94
CA VAL A 94 -13.47 20.64 -10.96
C VAL A 94 -12.96 21.78 -11.81
N THR A 95 -11.68 22.15 -11.65
CA THR A 95 -11.00 23.21 -12.41
C THR A 95 -9.97 22.63 -13.37
N THR A 96 -8.87 22.10 -12.83
CA THR A 96 -7.79 21.49 -13.62
C THR A 96 -7.31 20.19 -12.96
N PRO A 97 -6.72 19.26 -13.74
CA PRO A 97 -6.09 18.07 -13.17
C PRO A 97 -4.99 18.39 -12.16
N ARG A 98 -4.27 19.51 -12.32
CA ARG A 98 -3.25 19.97 -11.36
C ARG A 98 -3.87 20.33 -10.03
N ASP A 99 -5.01 21.03 -10.05
CA ASP A 99 -5.71 21.40 -8.81
C ASP A 99 -6.26 20.16 -8.09
N ALA A 100 -6.77 19.17 -8.84
CA ALA A 100 -7.22 17.90 -8.27
C ALA A 100 -6.07 17.11 -7.63
N ALA A 101 -4.91 17.03 -8.29
CA ALA A 101 -3.72 16.42 -7.74
C ALA A 101 -3.22 17.15 -6.47
N GLY A 102 -3.21 18.49 -6.50
CA GLY A 102 -2.85 19.32 -5.36
C GLY A 102 -3.83 19.18 -4.17
N LEU A 103 -5.13 19.04 -4.45
CA LEU A 103 -6.14 18.79 -3.43
C LEU A 103 -5.92 17.44 -2.75
N TRP A 104 -5.63 16.39 -3.53
CA TRP A 104 -5.31 15.08 -2.97
C TRP A 104 -4.03 15.13 -2.13
N ALA A 105 -2.96 15.74 -2.66
CA ALA A 105 -1.66 15.83 -1.99
C ALA A 105 -1.75 16.57 -0.65
N ARG A 106 -2.55 17.65 -0.54
CA ARG A 106 -2.75 18.39 0.71
C ARG A 106 -3.73 17.75 1.69
N SER A 107 -4.45 16.70 1.28
CA SER A 107 -5.38 15.98 2.15
C SER A 107 -4.89 14.57 2.44
N ALA A 108 -5.30 13.60 1.63
CA ALA A 108 -4.91 12.20 1.79
C ALA A 108 -3.38 12.00 1.63
N GLY A 109 -2.74 12.73 0.72
CA GLY A 109 -1.28 12.73 0.58
C GLY A 109 -0.54 13.28 1.81
N ALA A 110 -1.09 14.30 2.46
CA ALA A 110 -0.51 14.84 3.69
C ALA A 110 -0.60 13.83 4.84
N CYS A 111 -1.69 13.07 4.91
CA CYS A 111 -1.81 11.97 5.86
C CYS A 111 -0.84 10.82 5.56
N LEU A 112 -0.62 10.48 4.27
CA LEU A 112 0.40 9.53 3.86
C LEU A 112 1.79 9.97 4.34
N LEU A 113 2.15 11.23 4.10
CA LEU A 113 3.45 11.77 4.48
C LEU A 113 3.60 11.89 6.00
N GLY A 114 2.54 12.26 6.72
CA GLY A 114 2.50 12.25 8.18
C GLY A 114 2.70 10.84 8.75
N LEU A 115 2.14 9.82 8.10
CA LEU A 115 2.38 8.42 8.46
C LEU A 115 3.83 7.99 8.19
N LEU A 116 4.44 8.42 7.08
CA LEU A 116 5.79 8.00 6.66
C LEU A 116 6.93 8.71 7.41
N TYR A 117 6.74 9.99 7.75
CA TYR A 117 7.83 10.85 8.20
C TYR A 117 7.58 11.53 9.56
N GLU A 118 6.44 11.26 10.20
CA GLU A 118 6.03 11.85 11.50
C GLU A 118 6.23 13.37 11.59
N HIS A 119 5.92 14.08 10.50
CA HIS A 119 5.97 15.54 10.47
C HIS A 119 4.61 16.15 10.86
N GLU A 120 4.51 16.63 12.10
CA GLU A 120 3.31 17.33 12.62
C GLU A 120 2.92 18.57 11.80
N GLU A 121 3.84 19.13 11.01
CA GLU A 121 3.56 20.28 10.14
C GLU A 121 2.69 19.91 8.93
N LEU A 122 2.65 18.62 8.53
CA LEU A 122 1.92 18.15 7.35
C LEU A 122 0.50 17.70 7.68
N ALA A 123 0.32 17.03 8.83
CA ALA A 123 -0.95 16.55 9.33
C ALA A 123 -0.97 16.62 10.85
N GLU A 124 -2.15 16.81 11.44
CA GLU A 124 -2.33 16.83 12.89
C GLU A 124 -2.36 15.38 13.41
N HIS A 125 -1.50 15.06 14.37
CA HIS A 125 -1.47 13.76 15.04
C HIS A 125 -2.23 13.89 16.36
N CYS A 126 -3.31 13.11 16.52
CA CYS A 126 -4.09 13.08 17.76
C CYS A 126 -3.96 11.71 18.44
N GLY A 127 -3.65 11.72 19.73
CA GLY A 127 -3.71 10.55 20.59
C GLY A 127 -5.15 10.09 20.91
N PRO A 128 -5.32 8.86 21.42
CA PRO A 128 -6.64 8.26 21.68
C PRO A 128 -7.47 8.97 22.75
N ASP A 129 -6.82 9.68 23.66
CA ASP A 129 -7.45 10.41 24.76
C ASP A 129 -7.55 11.92 24.49
N GLU A 130 -7.09 12.38 23.33
CA GLU A 130 -7.11 13.79 23.00
C GLU A 130 -8.52 14.27 22.68
N GLY A 131 -8.73 15.58 22.93
CA GLY A 131 -10.02 16.22 22.73
C GLY A 131 -10.43 16.34 21.27
N ARG A 132 -9.49 16.15 20.33
CA ARG A 132 -9.69 16.18 18.88
C ARG A 132 -9.38 14.80 18.29
N GLY A 133 -10.02 14.45 17.17
CA GLY A 133 -9.86 13.16 16.52
C GLY A 133 -10.83 12.08 17.03
N VAL A 134 -10.53 10.81 16.70
CA VAL A 134 -11.41 9.67 16.96
C VAL A 134 -11.16 9.10 18.37
N PRO A 135 -12.16 9.12 19.29
CA PRO A 135 -11.99 8.61 20.65
C PRO A 135 -11.53 7.15 20.68
N GLY A 136 -10.48 6.86 21.46
CA GLY A 136 -9.94 5.51 21.58
C GLY A 136 -9.11 5.04 20.38
N TRP A 137 -8.72 5.94 19.47
CA TRP A 137 -7.87 5.66 18.31
C TRP A 137 -6.81 6.74 18.14
N ARG A 138 -5.66 6.38 17.56
CA ARG A 138 -4.72 7.39 17.06
C ARG A 138 -5.24 7.91 15.73
N SER A 139 -5.13 9.21 15.48
CA SER A 139 -5.56 9.83 14.23
C SER A 139 -4.43 10.63 13.61
N ILE A 140 -4.27 10.55 12.28
CA ILE A 140 -3.45 11.46 11.48
C ILE A 140 -4.42 12.18 10.54
N THR A 141 -4.71 13.43 10.83
CA THR A 141 -5.79 14.18 10.20
C THR A 141 -5.22 15.30 9.34
N SER A 142 -5.65 15.34 8.07
CA SER A 142 -5.42 16.53 7.26
C SER A 142 -6.22 17.69 7.83
N GLY A 143 -5.72 18.92 7.63
CA GLY A 143 -6.58 20.10 7.78
C GLY A 143 -7.82 20.01 6.89
N VAL A 144 -8.83 20.83 7.20
CA VAL A 144 -9.99 21.01 6.33
C VAL A 144 -9.59 21.89 5.15
N LEU A 145 -9.81 21.40 3.93
CA LEU A 145 -9.57 22.13 2.69
C LEU A 145 -10.90 22.49 2.04
N ALA A 146 -11.16 23.78 1.87
CA ALA A 146 -12.31 24.26 1.12
C ALA A 146 -11.92 24.85 -0.24
N TYR A 147 -12.78 24.63 -1.22
CA TYR A 147 -12.65 25.19 -2.57
C TYR A 147 -14.02 25.45 -3.18
N GLY A 148 -14.08 26.43 -4.08
CA GLY A 148 -15.33 26.95 -4.59
C GLY A 148 -15.16 28.27 -5.33
N LEU A 149 -16.27 28.90 -5.68
CA LEU A 149 -16.28 30.14 -6.48
C LEU A 149 -15.95 31.41 -5.68
N SER A 150 -15.81 31.33 -4.35
CA SER A 150 -15.55 32.48 -3.48
C SER A 150 -14.62 32.11 -2.34
N ASP A 151 -13.48 32.80 -2.24
CA ASP A 151 -12.51 32.58 -1.15
C ASP A 151 -13.09 32.86 0.23
N THR A 152 -13.92 33.90 0.35
CA THR A 152 -14.63 34.23 1.59
C THR A 152 -15.54 33.08 2.01
N GLU A 153 -16.26 32.49 1.06
CA GLU A 153 -17.18 31.38 1.32
C GLU A 153 -16.42 30.08 1.63
N ASN A 154 -15.31 29.84 0.94
CA ASN A 154 -14.41 28.72 1.21
C ASN A 154 -13.89 28.80 2.65
N LEU A 155 -13.38 29.96 3.07
CA LEU A 155 -12.89 30.18 4.43
C LEU A 155 -14.01 30.01 5.47
N ARG A 156 -15.20 30.54 5.19
CA ARG A 156 -16.36 30.42 6.07
C ARG A 156 -16.76 28.94 6.28
N LEU A 157 -16.83 28.17 5.20
CA LEU A 157 -17.21 26.75 5.29
C LEU A 157 -16.11 25.92 5.95
N GLN A 158 -14.85 26.17 5.60
CA GLN A 158 -13.69 25.54 6.24
C GLN A 158 -13.71 25.74 7.76
N ASN A 159 -13.90 26.98 8.22
CA ASN A 159 -13.97 27.30 9.64
C ASN A 159 -15.16 26.63 10.32
N ALA A 160 -16.32 26.56 9.67
CA ALA A 160 -17.49 25.90 10.24
C ALA A 160 -17.25 24.40 10.50
N LEU A 161 -16.57 23.70 9.59
CA LEU A 161 -16.20 22.29 9.78
C LEU A 161 -15.15 22.13 10.91
N LEU A 162 -14.16 23.03 10.97
CA LEU A 162 -13.13 23.01 12.02
C LEU A 162 -13.72 23.29 13.41
N GLU A 163 -14.61 24.27 13.53
CA GLU A 163 -15.27 24.65 14.79
C GLU A 163 -16.23 23.58 15.29
N ALA A 164 -16.86 22.82 14.38
CA ALA A 164 -17.78 21.75 14.72
C ALA A 164 -17.08 20.44 15.14
N ASP A 165 -15.74 20.35 15.05
CA ASP A 165 -14.96 19.13 15.30
C ASP A 165 -15.61 17.88 14.67
N VAL A 166 -15.95 18.01 13.39
CA VAL A 166 -16.83 17.07 12.68
C VAL A 166 -16.42 15.62 12.87
N LEU A 167 -15.12 15.33 12.75
CA LEU A 167 -14.60 13.97 12.86
C LEU A 167 -14.93 13.36 14.22
N ARG A 168 -14.78 14.12 15.30
CA ARG A 168 -15.06 13.66 16.65
C ARG A 168 -16.56 13.47 16.88
N GLU A 169 -17.37 14.43 16.43
CA GLU A 169 -18.83 14.38 16.61
C GLU A 169 -19.48 13.18 15.90
N ILE A 170 -18.90 12.70 14.80
CA ILE A 170 -19.44 11.56 14.05
C ILE A 170 -18.72 10.23 14.37
N ALA A 171 -17.67 10.22 15.20
CA ALA A 171 -16.81 9.06 15.41
C ALA A 171 -17.54 7.78 15.86
N ASP A 172 -18.49 7.92 16.79
CA ASP A 172 -19.28 6.81 17.33
C ASP A 172 -20.12 6.09 16.26
N THR A 173 -20.32 6.72 15.11
CA THR A 173 -21.16 6.16 14.04
C THR A 173 -20.42 5.20 13.10
N PHE A 174 -19.09 5.22 13.08
CA PHE A 174 -18.29 4.42 12.15
C PHE A 174 -17.17 3.60 12.82
N THR A 175 -16.84 3.88 14.08
CA THR A 175 -15.71 3.22 14.77
C THR A 175 -15.86 1.71 14.89
N ALA A 176 -17.09 1.19 14.90
CA ALA A 176 -17.37 -0.24 14.90
C ALA A 176 -17.02 -0.94 13.56
N ASP A 177 -16.94 -0.18 12.47
CA ASP A 177 -16.71 -0.65 11.10
C ASP A 177 -15.24 -0.46 10.66
N LEU A 178 -14.35 -0.14 11.60
CA LEU A 178 -12.91 -0.03 11.36
C LEU A 178 -12.25 -1.42 11.40
N GLU A 179 -12.16 -2.07 10.23
CA GLU A 179 -11.73 -3.46 10.12
C GLU A 179 -10.21 -3.63 9.92
N SER A 180 -9.53 -2.62 9.37
CA SER A 180 -8.10 -2.74 9.04
C SER A 180 -7.23 -2.72 10.30
N PRO A 181 -6.32 -3.71 10.47
CA PRO A 181 -5.41 -3.76 11.61
C PRO A 181 -4.25 -2.74 11.50
N TRP A 182 -4.08 -2.11 10.33
CA TRP A 182 -3.00 -1.15 10.06
C TRP A 182 -3.46 0.28 10.31
N PHE A 183 -4.45 0.68 9.52
CA PHE A 183 -5.09 1.99 9.56
C PHE A 183 -6.36 1.93 8.71
N ASN A 184 -7.30 2.83 8.97
CA ASN A 184 -8.51 3.00 8.21
C ASN A 184 -8.58 4.43 7.68
N GLY A 185 -8.95 4.60 6.41
CA GLY A 185 -9.10 5.91 5.79
C GLY A 185 -10.50 6.46 6.01
N VAL A 186 -10.63 7.63 6.64
CA VAL A 186 -11.91 8.32 6.82
C VAL A 186 -11.88 9.63 6.06
N ARG A 187 -12.81 9.80 5.10
CA ARG A 187 -13.01 11.06 4.39
C ARG A 187 -14.27 11.73 4.86
N VAL A 188 -14.18 13.02 5.14
CA VAL A 188 -15.33 13.91 5.32
C VAL A 188 -15.42 14.82 4.09
N PHE A 189 -16.60 14.92 3.50
CA PHE A 189 -16.92 15.83 2.41
C PHE A 189 -18.25 16.53 2.72
N TYR A 190 -18.26 17.86 2.67
CA TYR A 190 -19.44 18.67 2.91
C TYR A 190 -19.50 19.86 1.96
N GLY A 191 -20.65 20.11 1.35
CA GLY A 191 -20.93 21.31 0.57
C GLY A 191 -21.57 21.01 -0.78
N GLY A 192 -21.59 22.00 -1.66
CA GLY A 192 -22.24 21.88 -2.97
C GLY A 192 -22.74 23.23 -3.48
N ALA A 193 -23.71 23.20 -4.39
CA ALA A 193 -24.42 24.40 -4.80
C ALA A 193 -25.51 24.76 -3.77
N PRO A 194 -25.93 26.04 -3.70
CA PRO A 194 -27.07 26.44 -2.88
C PRO A 194 -28.31 25.58 -3.23
N GLY A 195 -28.97 25.04 -2.22
CA GLY A 195 -30.12 24.14 -2.30
C GLY A 195 -29.77 22.68 -2.62
N ALA A 196 -28.48 22.35 -2.80
CA ALA A 196 -27.99 21.03 -3.20
C ALA A 196 -26.69 20.68 -2.45
N VAL A 197 -26.74 20.78 -1.12
CA VAL A 197 -25.62 20.40 -0.24
C VAL A 197 -25.53 18.89 -0.13
N GLU A 198 -24.32 18.38 -0.30
CA GLU A 198 -23.97 17.00 -0.01
C GLU A 198 -23.20 16.92 1.30
N ALA A 199 -23.57 15.94 2.13
CA ALA A 199 -22.84 15.50 3.30
C ALA A 199 -22.49 14.03 3.08
N GLU A 200 -21.19 13.76 2.94
CA GLU A 200 -20.68 12.43 2.68
C GLU A 200 -19.52 12.13 3.62
N VAL A 201 -19.61 10.98 4.27
CA VAL A 201 -18.51 10.36 4.99
C VAL A 201 -18.19 9.06 4.28
N ARG A 202 -16.90 8.84 4.03
CA ARG A 202 -16.42 7.54 3.54
C ARG A 202 -15.47 6.91 4.51
N VAL A 203 -15.58 5.59 4.64
CA VAL A 203 -14.65 4.75 5.41
C VAL A 203 -14.06 3.74 4.44
N ASN A 204 -12.73 3.70 4.36
CA ASN A 204 -11.97 2.84 3.45
C ASN A 204 -12.41 2.94 1.98
N GLY A 205 -12.80 4.15 1.55
CA GLY A 205 -13.24 4.43 0.18
C GLY A 205 -14.73 4.19 -0.09
N GLU A 206 -15.46 3.56 0.84
CA GLU A 206 -16.90 3.29 0.72
C GLU A 206 -17.75 4.34 1.44
N ARG A 207 -18.90 4.70 0.87
CA ARG A 207 -19.83 5.63 1.51
C ARG A 207 -20.41 4.99 2.77
N HIS A 208 -20.26 5.69 3.90
CA HIS A 208 -20.77 5.25 5.18
C HIS A 208 -22.06 6.00 5.52
N GLU A 209 -23.22 5.34 5.37
CA GLU A 209 -24.52 6.02 5.45
C GLU A 209 -24.83 6.60 6.83
N ALA A 210 -24.53 5.87 7.92
CA ALA A 210 -24.80 6.36 9.27
C ALA A 210 -23.99 7.63 9.59
N ALA A 211 -22.67 7.59 9.35
CA ALA A 211 -21.79 8.76 9.50
C ALA A 211 -22.17 9.92 8.57
N SER A 212 -22.57 9.65 7.32
CA SER A 212 -23.04 10.69 6.39
C SER A 212 -24.32 11.37 6.88
N ALA A 213 -25.26 10.59 7.43
CA ALA A 213 -26.47 11.13 8.05
C ALA A 213 -26.16 11.93 9.32
N ALA A 214 -25.22 11.49 10.15
CA ALA A 214 -24.76 12.23 11.32
C ALA A 214 -24.12 13.56 10.95
N LEU A 215 -23.25 13.57 9.92
CA LEU A 215 -22.67 14.79 9.36
C LEU A 215 -23.75 15.78 8.88
N ALA A 216 -24.78 15.28 8.17
CA ALA A 216 -25.89 16.11 7.73
C ALA A 216 -26.70 16.70 8.91
N ALA A 217 -26.76 15.98 10.04
CA ALA A 217 -27.48 16.40 11.24
C ALA A 217 -26.74 17.44 12.09
N LEU A 218 -25.45 17.72 11.83
CA LEU A 218 -24.67 18.72 12.57
C LEU A 218 -25.15 20.17 12.34
N GLY A 219 -26.02 20.40 11.36
CA GLY A 219 -26.56 21.74 11.10
C GLY A 219 -25.50 22.73 10.61
N LEU A 220 -24.46 22.21 9.94
CA LEU A 220 -23.43 23.01 9.29
C LEU A 220 -24.07 24.00 8.28
N PRO A 221 -23.46 25.17 8.07
CA PRO A 221 -24.09 26.20 7.28
C PRO A 221 -24.04 25.87 5.79
N GLU A 222 -25.17 26.06 5.11
CA GLU A 222 -25.29 25.91 3.67
C GLU A 222 -24.40 26.92 2.92
N PRO A 223 -23.73 26.53 1.82
CA PRO A 223 -23.00 27.45 0.94
C PRO A 223 -23.93 28.43 0.21
N ALA A 224 -23.53 29.71 0.14
CA ALA A 224 -24.22 30.77 -0.61
C ALA A 224 -23.84 30.78 -2.11
N VAL A 225 -22.70 30.18 -2.46
CA VAL A 225 -22.26 29.87 -3.82
C VAL A 225 -21.69 28.46 -3.83
N PHE A 226 -21.37 27.90 -5.00
CA PHE A 226 -20.73 26.58 -5.04
C PHE A 226 -19.42 26.59 -4.25
N THR A 227 -19.43 25.87 -3.14
CA THR A 227 -18.30 25.69 -2.23
C THR A 227 -18.43 24.33 -1.57
N VAL A 228 -17.30 23.62 -1.50
CA VAL A 228 -17.19 22.33 -0.85
C VAL A 228 -15.97 22.35 0.06
N ALA A 229 -16.04 21.61 1.15
CA ALA A 229 -14.97 21.43 2.11
C ALA A 229 -14.77 19.94 2.37
N ARG A 230 -13.51 19.53 2.54
CA ARG A 230 -13.17 18.15 2.83
C ARG A 230 -11.98 18.03 3.76
N SER A 231 -11.91 16.90 4.46
CA SER A 231 -10.72 16.44 5.17
C SER A 231 -10.55 14.94 4.97
N PHE A 232 -9.34 14.45 5.18
CA PHE A 232 -9.01 13.04 5.20
C PHE A 232 -8.35 12.72 6.54
N THR A 233 -8.56 11.53 7.07
CA THR A 233 -7.94 11.07 8.31
C THR A 233 -7.56 9.61 8.19
N LEU A 234 -6.35 9.27 8.63
CA LEU A 234 -5.98 7.90 8.91
C LEU A 234 -6.25 7.61 10.39
N VAL A 235 -7.05 6.59 10.66
CA VAL A 235 -7.41 6.14 12.02
C VAL A 235 -6.67 4.83 12.30
N LEU A 236 -5.82 4.83 13.33
CA LEU A 236 -4.89 3.74 13.64
C LEU A 236 -5.23 3.11 15.00
N PRO A 237 -5.19 1.76 15.12
CA PRO A 237 -5.56 1.08 16.36
C PRO A 237 -4.62 1.42 17.52
N VAL A 238 -5.17 1.51 18.74
CA VAL A 238 -4.36 1.72 19.95
C VAL A 238 -3.53 0.46 20.20
N GLY A 239 -2.20 0.60 20.05
CA GLY A 239 -1.26 -0.52 20.10
C GLY A 239 -0.49 -0.74 18.80
N SER A 240 -0.89 -0.13 17.67
CA SER A 240 -0.04 -0.05 16.47
C SER A 240 1.09 0.99 16.61
N GLY A 241 1.11 1.72 17.72
CA GLY A 241 2.17 2.64 18.11
C GLY A 241 2.91 2.15 19.34
N GLN A 242 3.93 1.32 19.15
CA GLN A 242 5.12 1.39 19.98
C GLN A 242 6.26 1.88 19.09
N GLU A 243 6.55 3.18 19.24
CA GLU A 243 7.76 3.86 18.80
C GLU A 243 8.08 3.75 17.29
N ALA A 244 7.51 4.66 16.51
CA ALA A 244 8.32 5.24 15.46
C ALA A 244 9.53 5.87 16.15
N HIS A 245 10.65 5.15 16.11
CA HIS A 245 11.92 5.65 16.57
C HIS A 245 12.22 6.90 15.75
N GLY A 246 12.26 8.05 16.44
CA GLY A 246 12.90 9.22 15.91
C GLY A 246 14.24 8.82 15.32
N HIS A 247 14.51 9.28 14.10
CA HIS A 247 15.80 9.14 13.44
C HIS A 247 16.86 9.91 14.23
N GLY A 248 17.30 9.32 15.34
CA GLY A 248 18.66 9.48 15.82
C GLY A 248 19.54 8.74 14.85
N ALA A 249 20.29 9.49 14.04
CA ALA A 249 21.44 8.96 13.34
C ALA A 249 22.36 8.29 14.37
N ASP A 250 22.34 6.96 14.42
CA ASP A 250 23.52 6.11 14.69
C ASP A 250 23.15 4.61 14.64
N GLY A 251 23.54 3.97 13.54
CA GLY A 251 24.09 2.61 13.47
C GLY A 251 23.25 1.39 13.87
N CYS A 252 22.66 0.68 12.90
CA CYS A 252 22.98 -0.73 12.62
C CYS A 252 22.37 -1.17 11.27
N GLY A 253 23.15 -1.87 10.45
CA GLY A 253 22.85 -2.19 9.06
C GLY A 253 21.79 -3.27 8.86
N CYS A 254 20.67 -2.88 8.25
CA CYS A 254 19.79 -3.74 7.47
C CYS A 254 19.30 -2.91 6.27
N ASP A 255 19.61 -3.35 5.04
CA ASP A 255 19.36 -2.58 3.81
C ASP A 255 17.86 -2.51 3.37
N CYS A 256 16.89 -2.92 4.20
CA CYS A 256 15.47 -2.92 3.82
C CYS A 256 14.49 -2.21 4.78
N GLY A 257 14.95 -1.57 5.86
CA GLY A 257 14.17 -0.56 6.62
C GLY A 257 12.87 -0.97 7.35
N GLY A 258 12.33 -2.19 7.17
CA GLY A 258 11.12 -2.64 7.87
C GLY A 258 11.40 -3.36 9.19
N THR A 259 10.57 -3.10 10.23
CA THR A 259 10.56 -3.88 11.47
C THR A 259 9.80 -5.19 11.25
N LEU A 260 10.41 -6.33 11.56
CA LEU A 260 9.79 -7.65 11.41
C LEU A 260 8.65 -7.84 12.42
N ASP A 261 7.52 -8.38 11.98
CA ASP A 261 6.47 -8.87 12.89
C ASP A 261 7.09 -9.87 13.89
N PRO A 262 7.02 -9.62 15.21
CA PRO A 262 7.59 -10.51 16.21
C PRO A 262 6.93 -11.89 16.28
N GLU A 263 5.70 -12.03 15.81
CA GLU A 263 4.98 -13.31 15.78
C GLU A 263 5.09 -14.01 14.42
N HIS A 264 5.18 -13.26 13.30
CA HIS A 264 5.32 -13.81 11.94
C HIS A 264 6.38 -13.08 11.09
N PRO A 265 7.68 -13.25 11.36
CA PRO A 265 8.73 -12.53 10.64
C PRO A 265 8.70 -12.91 9.15
N GLY A 266 8.72 -11.92 8.27
CA GLY A 266 8.68 -12.10 6.82
C GLY A 266 9.84 -11.40 6.12
N PHE A 267 10.44 -12.07 5.14
CA PHE A 267 11.50 -11.48 4.31
C PHE A 267 11.10 -11.51 2.85
N ALA A 268 11.19 -10.37 2.15
CA ALA A 268 10.88 -10.32 0.72
C ALA A 268 12.15 -10.05 -0.10
N HIS A 269 12.51 -10.99 -0.97
CA HIS A 269 13.60 -10.77 -1.90
C HIS A 269 13.11 -9.94 -3.09
N ALA A 270 13.75 -8.79 -3.32
CA ALA A 270 13.36 -7.85 -4.37
C ALA A 270 13.46 -8.47 -5.77
N LEU A 271 14.56 -9.14 -6.07
CA LEU A 271 14.85 -9.73 -7.38
C LEU A 271 15.35 -11.17 -7.26
N PRO A 272 15.16 -12.01 -8.29
CA PRO A 272 15.93 -13.24 -8.46
C PRO A 272 17.42 -12.91 -8.56
N HIS A 273 18.29 -13.75 -8.00
CA HIS A 273 19.74 -13.52 -7.96
C HIS A 273 20.32 -13.25 -9.37
N LEU A 274 19.96 -14.07 -10.37
CA LEU A 274 20.38 -13.90 -11.76
C LEU A 274 19.94 -12.59 -12.42
N ILE A 275 18.87 -11.95 -11.91
CA ILE A 275 18.44 -10.63 -12.39
C ILE A 275 19.17 -9.53 -11.63
N GLY A 276 19.38 -9.71 -10.32
CA GLY A 276 20.14 -8.78 -9.48
C GLY A 276 21.61 -8.62 -9.91
N GLU A 277 22.20 -9.64 -10.54
CA GLU A 277 23.56 -9.58 -11.11
C GLU A 277 23.66 -8.75 -12.39
N LEU A 278 22.54 -8.49 -13.08
CA LEU A 278 22.54 -7.72 -14.32
C LEU A 278 22.66 -6.23 -14.04
N SER A 279 23.33 -5.49 -14.93
CA SER A 279 23.32 -4.03 -14.86
C SER A 279 21.90 -3.48 -15.06
N PRO A 280 21.56 -2.27 -14.53
CA PRO A 280 20.24 -1.69 -14.73
C PRO A 280 19.82 -1.56 -16.20
N ALA A 281 20.77 -1.29 -17.10
CA ALA A 281 20.52 -1.24 -18.54
C ALA A 281 20.13 -2.61 -19.11
N GLU A 282 20.83 -3.67 -18.70
CA GLU A 282 20.51 -5.04 -19.10
C GLU A 282 19.19 -5.52 -18.49
N GLN A 283 18.87 -5.14 -17.26
CA GLN A 283 17.57 -5.41 -16.65
C GLN A 283 16.46 -4.76 -17.48
N ALA A 284 16.59 -3.47 -17.82
CA ALA A 284 15.62 -2.74 -18.63
C ALA A 284 15.45 -3.32 -20.05
N GLU A 285 16.53 -3.83 -20.64
CA GLU A 285 16.49 -4.46 -21.95
C GLU A 285 15.86 -5.87 -21.93
N ARG A 286 16.21 -6.67 -20.92
CA ARG A 286 15.92 -8.12 -20.92
C ARG A 286 14.63 -8.46 -20.19
N VAL A 287 14.24 -7.72 -19.15
CA VAL A 287 12.99 -7.96 -18.41
C VAL A 287 11.81 -7.55 -19.29
N THR A 288 11.08 -8.53 -19.81
CA THR A 288 9.92 -8.30 -20.69
C THR A 288 8.59 -8.29 -19.93
N VAL A 289 8.54 -8.94 -18.77
CA VAL A 289 7.39 -8.96 -17.87
C VAL A 289 7.90 -8.86 -16.44
N ASP A 290 7.28 -7.99 -15.65
CA ASP A 290 7.45 -7.91 -14.20
C ASP A 290 6.09 -7.51 -13.60
N THR A 291 5.53 -8.40 -12.79
CA THR A 291 4.23 -8.20 -12.11
C THR A 291 4.37 -8.15 -10.59
N GLY A 292 5.60 -8.11 -10.06
CA GLY A 292 5.88 -8.30 -8.63
C GLY A 292 5.70 -9.74 -8.12
N ALA A 293 4.87 -10.56 -8.78
CA ALA A 293 4.71 -11.99 -8.52
C ALA A 293 5.42 -12.87 -9.55
N MET A 294 5.69 -12.35 -10.75
CA MET A 294 6.32 -13.05 -11.85
C MET A 294 7.26 -12.13 -12.61
N ILE A 295 8.44 -12.62 -12.96
CA ILE A 295 9.40 -11.93 -13.84
C ILE A 295 9.72 -12.84 -15.01
N VAL A 296 9.62 -12.32 -16.24
CA VAL A 296 10.11 -12.99 -17.45
C VAL A 296 11.22 -12.14 -18.04
N ALA A 297 12.40 -12.73 -18.17
CA ALA A 297 13.57 -12.05 -18.68
C ALA A 297 14.20 -12.83 -19.84
N ARG A 298 14.27 -12.19 -21.01
CA ARG A 298 14.80 -12.77 -22.25
C ARG A 298 16.25 -13.20 -22.06
N GLY A 299 16.51 -14.49 -22.31
CA GLY A 299 17.84 -15.07 -22.20
C GLY A 299 18.34 -15.28 -20.75
N VAL A 300 17.49 -15.03 -19.74
CA VAL A 300 17.83 -15.21 -18.32
C VAL A 300 16.94 -16.27 -17.68
N GLY A 301 15.62 -16.15 -17.83
CA GLY A 301 14.67 -17.14 -17.33
C GLY A 301 13.28 -16.59 -17.04
N ASN A 302 12.40 -17.48 -16.58
CA ASN A 302 11.09 -17.13 -16.06
C ASN A 302 11.10 -17.40 -14.57
N PHE A 303 10.65 -16.45 -13.75
CA PHE A 303 10.74 -16.51 -12.30
C PHE A 303 9.36 -16.28 -11.70
N LEU A 304 9.01 -17.09 -10.72
CA LEU A 304 7.79 -16.99 -9.92
C LEU A 304 8.16 -16.68 -8.48
N LYS A 305 7.48 -15.72 -7.86
CA LYS A 305 7.62 -15.42 -6.43
C LYS A 305 6.83 -16.45 -5.63
N VAL A 306 7.48 -17.07 -4.66
CA VAL A 306 6.96 -18.19 -3.87
C VAL A 306 7.20 -17.97 -2.38
N ARG A 307 6.43 -18.67 -1.55
CA ARG A 307 6.60 -18.73 -0.09
C ARG A 307 7.52 -19.88 0.28
N LEU A 308 8.57 -19.58 1.03
CA LEU A 308 9.42 -20.56 1.70
C LEU A 308 9.17 -20.45 3.22
N PRO A 309 8.36 -21.35 3.80
CA PRO A 309 8.14 -21.38 5.24
C PRO A 309 9.33 -22.05 5.96
N ILE A 310 9.77 -21.46 7.06
CA ILE A 310 10.87 -21.94 7.89
C ILE A 310 10.38 -22.02 9.34
N ARG A 311 10.39 -23.23 9.91
CA ARG A 311 9.95 -23.45 11.29
C ARG A 311 11.05 -23.07 12.26
N LEU A 312 10.71 -22.27 13.26
CA LEU A 312 11.62 -21.92 14.34
C LEU A 312 11.47 -22.88 15.53
N ASP A 313 12.52 -23.00 16.34
CA ASP A 313 12.53 -23.81 17.56
C ASP A 313 11.68 -23.23 18.70
N ASP A 314 11.32 -21.94 18.61
CA ASP A 314 10.40 -21.27 19.54
C ASP A 314 8.91 -21.38 19.14
N GLY A 315 8.61 -22.17 18.12
CA GLY A 315 7.25 -22.45 17.65
C GLY A 315 6.72 -21.48 16.58
N ARG A 316 7.44 -20.40 16.27
CA ARG A 316 7.08 -19.49 15.17
C ARG A 316 7.40 -20.09 13.80
N THR A 317 6.82 -19.51 12.75
CA THR A 317 7.20 -19.78 11.36
C THR A 317 7.56 -18.48 10.67
N VAL A 318 8.77 -18.41 10.13
CA VAL A 318 9.24 -17.31 9.28
C VAL A 318 8.92 -17.63 7.83
N VAL A 319 8.49 -16.63 7.06
CA VAL A 319 8.21 -16.83 5.63
C VAL A 319 9.13 -15.95 4.80
N HIS A 320 9.93 -16.59 3.94
CA HIS A 320 10.67 -15.89 2.90
C HIS A 320 9.84 -15.88 1.60
N LEU A 321 9.60 -14.70 1.05
CA LEU A 321 9.15 -14.55 -0.33
C LEU A 321 10.36 -14.56 -1.24
N ALA A 322 10.65 -15.72 -1.80
CA ALA A 322 11.78 -15.99 -2.68
C ALA A 322 11.33 -16.21 -4.12
N TRP A 323 12.27 -16.23 -5.05
CA TRP A 323 12.06 -16.44 -6.46
C TRP A 323 12.45 -17.86 -6.85
N VAL A 324 11.66 -18.49 -7.70
CA VAL A 324 11.96 -19.80 -8.30
C VAL A 324 11.95 -19.67 -9.81
N ARG A 325 13.01 -20.13 -10.46
CA ARG A 325 13.12 -20.22 -11.91
C ARG A 325 12.31 -21.41 -12.42
N LEU A 326 11.42 -21.16 -13.38
CA LEU A 326 10.56 -22.15 -14.01
C LEU A 326 10.91 -22.32 -15.49
N ALA A 327 10.75 -23.56 -15.97
CA ALA A 327 10.75 -23.82 -17.41
C ALA A 327 9.59 -23.08 -18.10
N ALA A 328 9.74 -22.78 -19.38
CA ALA A 328 8.77 -21.95 -20.12
C ALA A 328 7.39 -22.62 -20.19
N GLU A 329 7.36 -23.93 -20.40
CA GLU A 329 6.16 -24.75 -20.41
C GLU A 329 5.45 -24.76 -19.04
N VAL A 330 6.21 -24.78 -17.94
CA VAL A 330 5.68 -24.78 -16.57
C VAL A 330 5.03 -23.43 -16.26
N ILE A 331 5.69 -22.32 -16.59
CA ILE A 331 5.12 -20.99 -16.30
C ILE A 331 3.91 -20.66 -17.19
N GLN A 332 3.89 -21.19 -18.41
CA GLN A 332 2.71 -21.11 -19.28
C GLN A 332 1.54 -21.93 -18.74
N ASP A 333 1.78 -23.15 -18.23
CA ASP A 333 0.75 -23.97 -17.59
C ASP A 333 0.24 -23.30 -16.31
N TYR A 334 1.15 -22.77 -15.47
CA TYR A 334 0.81 -21.99 -14.28
C TYR A 334 -0.11 -20.82 -14.60
N THR A 335 0.26 -20.00 -15.59
CA THR A 335 -0.52 -18.83 -16.01
C THR A 335 -1.92 -19.25 -16.51
N ARG A 336 -2.00 -20.34 -17.26
CA ARG A 336 -3.28 -20.89 -17.72
C ARG A 336 -4.17 -21.31 -16.55
N ARG A 337 -3.62 -22.05 -15.58
CA ARG A 337 -4.36 -22.51 -14.39
C ARG A 337 -4.82 -21.37 -13.50
N VAL A 338 -3.99 -20.33 -13.37
CA VAL A 338 -4.37 -19.06 -12.72
C VAL A 338 -5.60 -18.46 -13.42
N HIS A 339 -5.58 -18.36 -14.74
CA HIS A 339 -6.73 -17.83 -15.49
C HIS A 339 -7.98 -18.70 -15.40
N ASP A 340 -7.80 -20.03 -15.36
CA ASP A 340 -8.90 -20.99 -15.33
C ASP A 340 -9.42 -21.26 -13.90
N GLY A 341 -8.82 -20.67 -12.86
CA GLY A 341 -9.18 -20.92 -11.46
C GLY A 341 -8.88 -22.35 -10.99
N THR A 342 -7.88 -23.01 -11.59
CA THR A 342 -7.55 -24.44 -11.35
C THR A 342 -6.15 -24.64 -10.76
N LEU A 343 -5.61 -23.60 -10.11
CA LEU A 343 -4.27 -23.64 -9.52
C LEU A 343 -4.21 -24.45 -8.21
N GLU A 344 -5.29 -24.46 -7.42
CA GLU A 344 -5.32 -25.11 -6.11
C GLU A 344 -4.98 -26.60 -6.22
N GLY A 345 -3.99 -27.03 -5.42
CA GLY A 345 -3.53 -28.42 -5.39
C GLY A 345 -2.65 -28.84 -6.58
N HIS A 346 -2.42 -27.95 -7.55
CA HIS A 346 -1.48 -28.22 -8.64
C HIS A 346 -0.04 -28.25 -8.10
N ARG A 347 0.75 -29.23 -8.55
CA ARG A 347 2.15 -29.40 -8.16
C ARG A 347 3.03 -29.28 -9.39
N PHE A 348 4.12 -28.53 -9.26
CA PHE A 348 5.06 -28.28 -10.35
C PHE A 348 6.45 -27.98 -9.80
N GLU A 349 7.46 -28.16 -10.64
CA GLU A 349 8.86 -28.08 -10.24
C GLU A 349 9.54 -26.81 -10.73
N GLY A 350 10.59 -26.40 -10.03
CA GLY A 350 11.44 -25.28 -10.41
C GLY A 350 12.82 -25.34 -9.76
N LEU A 351 13.61 -24.31 -10.00
CA LEU A 351 14.96 -24.16 -9.44
C LEU A 351 15.02 -22.89 -8.58
N PHE A 352 15.43 -23.02 -7.33
CA PHE A 352 15.46 -21.93 -6.39
C PHE A 352 16.40 -20.80 -6.86
N GLY A 353 15.94 -19.56 -6.75
CA GLY A 353 16.51 -18.41 -7.46
C GLY A 353 17.12 -17.34 -6.56
N ASN A 354 17.16 -17.54 -5.24
CA ASN A 354 17.77 -16.60 -4.30
C ASN A 354 18.76 -17.31 -3.36
N ALA A 355 19.80 -16.57 -2.98
CA ALA A 355 20.55 -16.86 -1.77
C ALA A 355 19.73 -16.40 -0.56
N ILE A 356 19.68 -17.21 0.49
CA ILE A 356 18.91 -16.91 1.72
C ILE A 356 19.87 -16.99 2.90
N GLU A 357 20.11 -15.86 3.56
CA GLU A 357 20.82 -15.86 4.83
C GLU A 357 20.02 -16.60 5.91
N PRO A 358 20.66 -17.41 6.76
CA PRO A 358 22.12 -17.59 6.94
C PRO A 358 22.79 -18.66 6.05
N TRP A 359 22.04 -19.30 5.14
CA TRP A 359 22.53 -20.39 4.31
C TRP A 359 23.26 -19.93 3.03
N GLY A 360 23.04 -18.68 2.62
CA GLY A 360 23.71 -18.05 1.50
C GLY A 360 23.40 -18.71 0.15
N GLU A 361 24.43 -18.77 -0.70
CA GLU A 361 24.34 -19.23 -2.09
C GLU A 361 24.19 -20.74 -2.26
N GLU A 362 24.33 -21.53 -1.19
CA GLU A 362 24.17 -23.01 -1.25
C GLU A 362 22.77 -23.43 -1.71
N LEU A 363 21.78 -22.55 -1.57
CA LEU A 363 20.40 -22.79 -2.01
C LEU A 363 20.17 -22.43 -3.48
N LEU A 364 21.09 -21.73 -4.14
CA LEU A 364 20.91 -21.34 -5.54
C LEU A 364 20.82 -22.58 -6.44
N GLN A 365 19.81 -22.55 -7.32
CA GLN A 365 19.48 -23.66 -8.22
C GLN A 365 19.06 -24.96 -7.54
N ALA A 366 18.76 -24.95 -6.24
CA ALA A 366 18.20 -26.12 -5.57
C ALA A 366 16.84 -26.51 -6.22
N PRO A 367 16.62 -27.78 -6.60
CA PRO A 367 15.34 -28.22 -7.13
C PRO A 367 14.25 -28.09 -6.08
N VAL A 368 13.10 -27.54 -6.45
CA VAL A 368 11.96 -27.36 -5.55
C VAL A 368 10.67 -27.89 -6.15
N LEU A 369 9.85 -28.50 -5.31
CA LEU A 369 8.48 -28.85 -5.60
C LEU A 369 7.56 -27.77 -5.03
N LEU A 370 6.77 -27.15 -5.89
CA LEU A 370 5.85 -26.08 -5.55
C LEU A 370 4.41 -26.57 -5.48
N GLY A 371 3.62 -25.95 -4.61
CA GLY A 371 2.19 -26.16 -4.44
C GLY A 371 1.39 -24.90 -4.80
N GLY A 372 0.54 -25.02 -5.81
CA GLY A 372 -0.42 -24.00 -6.19
C GLY A 372 -1.45 -23.76 -5.09
N GLN A 373 -1.68 -22.49 -4.78
CA GLN A 373 -2.58 -22.05 -3.70
C GLN A 373 -3.95 -21.64 -4.26
N ARG A 374 -4.92 -21.60 -3.35
CA ARG A 374 -6.29 -21.18 -3.64
C ARG A 374 -6.36 -19.68 -3.95
N GLU A 375 -7.34 -19.30 -4.76
CA GLU A 375 -7.76 -17.91 -4.92
C GLU A 375 -8.53 -17.48 -3.67
N GLU A 376 -8.07 -16.41 -3.04
CA GLU A 376 -8.68 -15.82 -1.86
C GLU A 376 -10.03 -15.18 -2.22
N ALA A 377 -10.87 -14.93 -1.21
CA ALA A 377 -12.22 -14.39 -1.41
C ALA A 377 -12.24 -13.02 -2.14
N ASP A 378 -11.13 -12.30 -2.09
CA ASP A 378 -10.91 -11.00 -2.75
C ASP A 378 -10.40 -11.12 -4.19
N GLY A 379 -10.31 -12.33 -4.75
CA GLY A 379 -9.78 -12.60 -6.10
C GLY A 379 -8.25 -12.46 -6.21
N SER A 380 -7.54 -12.32 -5.09
CA SER A 380 -6.09 -12.41 -5.05
C SER A 380 -5.64 -13.87 -5.03
N ILE A 381 -4.49 -14.14 -5.66
CA ILE A 381 -3.89 -15.47 -5.63
C ILE A 381 -2.71 -15.41 -4.68
N ARG A 382 -2.79 -16.21 -3.61
CA ARG A 382 -1.68 -16.38 -2.67
C ARG A 382 -0.47 -16.95 -3.41
N PRO A 383 0.76 -16.45 -3.17
CA PRO A 383 1.94 -16.99 -3.84
C PRO A 383 2.09 -18.50 -3.57
N SER A 384 2.53 -19.25 -4.59
CA SER A 384 2.75 -20.69 -4.46
C SER A 384 3.75 -20.99 -3.34
N GLU A 385 3.60 -22.13 -2.67
CA GLU A 385 4.44 -22.51 -1.54
C GLU A 385 5.46 -23.57 -1.95
N VAL A 386 6.69 -23.46 -1.43
CA VAL A 386 7.70 -24.52 -1.53
C VAL A 386 7.29 -25.65 -0.60
N LEU A 387 6.94 -26.80 -1.17
CA LEU A 387 6.46 -27.97 -0.42
C LEU A 387 7.58 -28.92 -0.06
N ASP A 388 8.54 -29.11 -0.96
CA ASP A 388 9.62 -30.08 -0.79
C ASP A 388 10.83 -29.74 -1.68
N SER A 389 11.96 -30.40 -1.42
CA SER A 389 13.17 -30.28 -2.22
C SER A 389 14.01 -31.56 -2.11
N GLU A 390 14.63 -31.98 -3.22
CA GLU A 390 15.66 -33.01 -3.20
C GLU A 390 17.03 -32.48 -2.73
N HIS A 391 17.18 -31.15 -2.64
CA HIS A 391 18.42 -30.54 -2.16
C HIS A 391 18.55 -30.76 -0.63
N PRO A 392 19.62 -31.40 -0.15
CA PRO A 392 19.73 -31.80 1.25
C PRO A 392 19.54 -30.66 2.24
N LEU A 393 20.13 -29.49 1.97
CA LEU A 393 19.98 -28.33 2.85
C LEU A 393 18.56 -27.76 2.83
N LEU A 394 17.94 -27.66 1.65
CA LEU A 394 16.62 -27.05 1.51
C LEU A 394 15.53 -27.98 2.07
N ALA A 395 15.69 -29.29 1.91
CA ALA A 395 14.86 -30.29 2.58
C ALA A 395 14.88 -30.12 4.10
N ARG A 396 16.08 -29.91 4.68
CA ARG A 396 16.22 -29.63 6.12
C ARG A 396 15.58 -28.29 6.51
N ILE A 397 15.70 -27.26 5.69
CA ILE A 397 15.05 -25.96 5.94
C ILE A 397 13.51 -26.10 6.03
N LEU A 398 12.92 -26.93 5.17
CA LEU A 398 11.47 -27.13 5.11
C LEU A 398 10.92 -28.01 6.25
N HIS A 399 11.68 -29.04 6.64
CA HIS A 399 11.16 -30.11 7.51
C HIS A 399 11.69 -30.06 8.96
N GLU A 400 12.83 -29.40 9.21
CA GLU A 400 13.40 -29.25 10.56
C GLU A 400 13.02 -27.90 11.20
N SER A 401 13.08 -27.85 12.53
CA SER A 401 13.05 -26.58 13.26
C SER A 401 14.45 -26.00 13.38
N TRP A 402 14.58 -24.69 13.18
CA TRP A 402 15.85 -23.98 13.23
C TRP A 402 15.91 -22.98 14.39
N PRO A 403 17.08 -22.76 15.00
CA PRO A 403 17.20 -21.76 16.05
C PRO A 403 16.78 -20.37 15.57
N ALA A 404 15.84 -19.73 16.27
CA ALA A 404 15.36 -18.39 15.92
C ALA A 404 16.53 -17.39 15.75
N ALA A 405 17.48 -17.41 16.69
CA ALA A 405 18.67 -16.57 16.66
C ALA A 405 19.61 -16.85 15.47
N PHE A 406 19.55 -18.05 14.87
CA PHE A 406 20.34 -18.39 13.68
C PHE A 406 19.67 -17.86 12.41
N VAL A 407 18.36 -18.07 12.26
CA VAL A 407 17.60 -17.66 11.07
C VAL A 407 17.40 -16.14 11.03
N LEU A 408 17.02 -15.54 12.16
CA LEU A 408 16.73 -14.11 12.27
C LEU A 408 18.01 -13.29 12.47
N GLY A 409 19.01 -13.83 13.17
CA GLY A 409 20.26 -13.13 13.46
C GLY A 409 20.04 -11.89 14.34
N ASP A 410 20.62 -10.77 13.96
CA ASP A 410 20.41 -9.46 14.62
C ASP A 410 19.06 -8.83 14.28
N ARG A 411 18.32 -9.45 13.35
CA ARG A 411 16.96 -9.06 12.96
C ARG A 411 15.91 -9.72 13.85
N ASP A 412 16.29 -10.45 14.89
CA ASP A 412 15.32 -11.02 15.84
C ASP A 412 14.70 -9.89 16.68
N PRO A 413 13.39 -9.59 16.53
CA PRO A 413 12.75 -8.48 17.25
C PRO A 413 12.69 -8.70 18.76
N ARG A 414 13.01 -9.91 19.25
CA ARG A 414 13.04 -10.25 20.68
C ARG A 414 14.43 -10.15 21.30
N ARG A 415 15.48 -9.82 20.53
CA ARG A 415 16.83 -9.63 21.07
C ARG A 415 16.95 -8.23 21.70
N PRO A 416 17.38 -8.10 22.98
CA PRO A 416 17.72 -6.80 23.53
C PRO A 416 18.92 -6.23 22.75
N SER A 417 18.80 -4.96 22.32
CA SER A 417 19.89 -4.24 21.67
C SER A 417 21.13 -4.29 22.55
N ARG A 418 22.25 -4.79 22.01
CA ARG A 418 23.55 -4.75 22.70
C ARG A 418 24.04 -3.30 22.65
N SER A 419 23.95 -2.62 23.80
CA SER A 419 24.52 -1.30 24.06
C SER A 419 26.04 -1.26 23.84
#